data_AF-A0A8A2VDD8-F1
#
_entry.id   AF-A0A8A2VDD8-F1
#
_cell.length_a   1.000
_cell.length_b   1.000
_cell.length_c   1.000
_cell.angle_alpha   90.00
_cell.angle_beta   90.00
_cell.angle_gamma   90.00
#
_symmetry.space_group_name_H-M   'P 1'
#
loop_
_entity.id
_entity.type
_entity.pdbx_description
1 polymer ?
#
loop_
_entity_poly.entity_id
_entity_poly.type
_entity_poly.pdbx_seq_one_letter_code
_entity_poly.pdbx_strand_id
1 'polypeptide(L)'
;MPERDLEDFLILRAMDEPITEDDLEAAGDRSGDALEDLRNEGADIRWIESEVMTNEDGDITGTYCHYRAESEEVVREHADRAELPVTRIDRRGHPLEGE
;
A
#
# COMPACT_ATOMS: atom_id res chain seq x y z
N MET A 1 22.12 7.82 15.19
CA MET A 1 22.13 7.21 13.84
C MET A 1 21.10 7.99 13.06
N PRO A 2 21.38 8.57 11.88
CA PRO A 2 20.32 9.24 11.13
C PRO A 2 19.24 8.20 10.87
N GLU A 3 18.02 8.54 11.27
CA GLU A 3 16.83 7.82 10.84
C GLU A 3 16.94 7.71 9.33
N ARG A 4 17.04 6.49 8.78
CA ARG A 4 17.05 6.31 7.33
C ARG A 4 15.80 7.04 6.84
N ASP A 5 15.96 8.08 6.02
CA ASP A 5 14.86 8.87 5.47
C ASP A 5 14.00 7.97 4.59
N LEU A 6 13.12 7.19 5.22
CA LEU A 6 12.13 6.41 4.52
C LEU A 6 10.97 7.34 4.22
N GLU A 7 10.63 7.41 2.95
CA GLU A 7 9.53 8.21 2.46
C GLU A 7 8.23 7.44 2.61
N ASP A 8 7.18 8.17 2.96
CA ASP A 8 5.84 7.63 3.09
C ASP A 8 5.20 7.55 1.69
N PHE A 9 4.72 6.37 1.32
CA PHE A 9 4.07 6.08 0.04
C PHE A 9 2.66 5.57 0.29
N LEU A 10 1.75 6.04 -0.55
CA LEU A 10 0.33 5.82 -0.45
C LEU A 10 -0.09 5.09 -1.71
N ILE A 11 -0.57 3.87 -1.56
CA ILE A 11 -1.02 3.02 -2.66
C ILE A 11 -2.55 3.02 -2.63
N LEU A 12 -3.16 3.64 -3.63
CA LEU A 12 -4.59 3.56 -3.86
C LEU A 12 -4.89 2.44 -4.85
N ARG A 13 -5.75 1.53 -4.41
CA ARG A 13 -6.30 0.43 -5.21
C ARG A 13 -7.81 0.64 -5.28
N ALA A 14 -8.24 1.48 -6.22
CA ALA A 14 -9.65 1.67 -6.52
C ALA A 14 -10.08 0.63 -7.55
N MET A 15 -11.18 -0.07 -7.26
CA MET A 15 -11.76 -1.10 -8.12
C MET A 15 -13.09 -0.59 -8.66
N ASP A 16 -13.34 -0.82 -9.95
CA ASP A 16 -14.62 -0.52 -10.59
C ASP A 16 -15.74 -1.46 -10.11
N GLU A 17 -15.38 -2.71 -9.78
CA GLU A 17 -16.30 -3.69 -9.22
C GLU A 17 -16.03 -3.89 -7.73
N PRO A 18 -17.08 -3.92 -6.89
CA PRO A 18 -16.91 -4.20 -5.48
C PRO A 18 -16.39 -5.62 -5.26
N ILE A 19 -15.48 -5.77 -4.30
CA ILE A 19 -14.96 -7.08 -3.88
C ILE A 19 -15.51 -7.47 -2.51
N THR A 20 -15.35 -8.75 -2.18
CA THR A 20 -15.73 -9.27 -0.86
C THR A 20 -14.62 -9.09 0.17
N GLU A 21 -14.95 -9.25 1.45
CA GLU A 21 -13.96 -9.26 2.54
C GLU A 21 -12.92 -10.38 2.36
N ASP A 22 -13.31 -11.51 1.78
CA ASP A 22 -12.42 -12.65 1.50
C ASP A 22 -11.39 -12.30 0.40
N ASP A 23 -11.84 -11.68 -0.69
CA ASP A 23 -10.96 -11.17 -1.74
C ASP A 23 -9.97 -10.12 -1.19
N LEU A 24 -10.46 -9.27 -0.29
CA LEU A 24 -9.66 -8.25 0.38
C LEU A 24 -8.61 -8.91 1.28
N GLU A 25 -8.99 -9.90 2.08
CA GLU A 25 -8.06 -10.65 2.93
C GLU A 25 -6.99 -11.34 2.09
N ALA A 26 -7.38 -12.02 1.00
CA ALA A 26 -6.46 -12.64 0.06
C ALA A 26 -5.52 -11.63 -0.62
N ALA A 27 -5.98 -10.41 -0.89
CA ALA A 27 -5.14 -9.33 -1.38
C ALA A 27 -4.19 -8.79 -0.31
N GLY A 28 -4.64 -8.70 0.94
CA GLY A 28 -3.82 -8.34 2.09
C GLY A 28 -2.70 -9.36 2.33
N ASP A 29 -3.02 -10.66 2.27
CA ASP A 29 -2.08 -11.76 2.48
C ASP A 29 -1.00 -11.78 1.39
N ARG A 30 -1.38 -11.68 0.11
CA ARG A 30 -0.42 -11.52 -1.01
C ARG A 30 0.48 -10.29 -0.85
N SER A 31 -0.10 -9.19 -0.36
CA SER A 31 0.65 -7.98 -0.06
C SER A 31 1.50 -8.10 1.21
N GLY A 32 1.26 -9.05 2.10
CA GLY A 32 2.12 -9.36 3.24
C GLY A 32 3.31 -10.19 2.78
N ASP A 33 3.04 -11.24 2.01
CA ASP A 33 4.05 -12.16 1.48
C ASP A 33 5.09 -11.43 0.61
N ALA A 34 4.63 -10.58 -0.32
CA ALA A 34 5.53 -9.75 -1.14
C ALA A 34 6.40 -8.78 -0.31
N LEU A 35 5.88 -8.29 0.82
CA LEU A 35 6.60 -7.39 1.72
C LEU A 35 7.71 -8.13 2.46
N GLU A 36 7.42 -9.36 2.91
CA GLU A 36 8.39 -10.23 3.57
C GLU A 36 9.51 -10.64 2.61
N ASP A 37 9.17 -10.97 1.37
CA ASP A 37 10.13 -11.34 0.33
C ASP A 37 11.11 -10.19 0.05
N LEU A 38 10.59 -8.97 -0.17
CA LEU A 38 11.41 -7.76 -0.35
C LEU A 38 12.31 -7.46 0.84
N ARG A 39 11.79 -7.62 2.06
CA ARG A 39 12.60 -7.46 3.28
C ARG A 39 13.70 -8.51 3.37
N ASN A 40 13.46 -9.73 2.92
CA ASN A 40 14.46 -10.80 2.87
C ASN A 40 15.59 -10.47 1.88
N GLU A 41 15.23 -9.87 0.75
CA GLU A 41 16.18 -9.40 -0.27
C GLU A 41 17.00 -8.18 0.18
N GLY A 42 16.56 -7.50 1.24
CA GLY A 42 17.26 -6.39 1.88
C GLY A 42 16.69 -5.01 1.59
N ALA A 43 15.47 -4.94 1.05
CA ALA A 43 14.78 -3.67 0.85
C ALA A 43 14.26 -3.10 2.17
N ASP A 44 14.51 -1.82 2.45
CA ASP A 44 13.93 -1.13 3.60
C ASP A 44 12.51 -0.66 3.27
N ILE A 45 11.54 -1.58 3.38
CA ILE A 45 10.11 -1.31 3.28
C ILE A 45 9.39 -1.67 4.60
N ARG A 46 8.38 -0.88 4.95
CA ARG A 46 7.51 -1.07 6.12
C ARG A 46 6.07 -0.78 5.75
N TRP A 47 5.19 -1.70 6.09
CA TRP A 47 3.77 -1.43 6.14
C TRP A 47 3.43 -0.61 7.38
N ILE A 48 2.66 0.47 7.21
CA ILE A 48 2.23 1.36 8.30
C ILE A 48 0.78 1.07 8.65
N GLU A 49 -0.12 1.22 7.67
CA GLU A 49 -1.55 1.00 7.84
C GLU A 49 -2.23 0.71 6.50
N SER A 50 -3.39 0.06 6.54
CA SER A 50 -4.23 -0.17 5.37
C SER A 50 -5.68 0.15 5.71
N GLU A 51 -6.28 1.05 4.94
CA GLU A 51 -7.67 1.45 5.08
C GLU A 51 -8.49 0.83 3.96
N VAL A 52 -9.67 0.31 4.31
CA VAL A 52 -10.60 -0.27 3.35
C VAL A 52 -11.60 0.81 2.96
N MET A 53 -11.83 0.96 1.66
CA MET A 53 -12.81 1.90 1.13
C MET A 53 -14.12 1.15 0.86
N THR A 54 -15.19 1.54 1.55
CA THR A 54 -16.53 1.00 1.33
C THR A 54 -17.47 2.07 0.76
N ASN A 55 -18.42 1.64 -0.07
CA ASN A 55 -19.48 2.52 -0.57
C ASN A 55 -20.63 2.66 0.47
N GLU A 56 -21.64 3.46 0.12
CA GLU A 56 -22.85 3.65 0.95
C GLU A 56 -23.66 2.35 1.15
N ASP A 57 -23.55 1.39 0.23
CA ASP A 57 -24.18 0.06 0.31
C ASP A 57 -23.40 -0.93 1.21
N GLY A 58 -22.19 -0.56 1.64
CA GLY A 58 -21.30 -1.39 2.44
C GLY A 58 -20.36 -2.30 1.65
N ASP A 59 -20.35 -2.20 0.31
CA ASP A 59 -19.42 -2.96 -0.54
C ASP A 59 -18.02 -2.35 -0.57
N ILE A 60 -17.00 -3.19 -0.67
CA ILE A 60 -15.59 -2.77 -0.73
C ILE A 60 -15.27 -2.30 -2.15
N THR A 61 -15.09 -1.00 -2.32
CA THR A 61 -14.74 -0.37 -3.60
C THR A 61 -13.24 -0.17 -3.79
N GLY A 62 -12.45 -0.38 -2.74
CA GLY A 62 -11.01 -0.20 -2.83
C GLY A 62 -10.27 -0.42 -1.52
N THR A 63 -8.95 -0.32 -1.62
CA THR A 63 -8.06 -0.25 -0.47
C THR A 63 -7.04 0.86 -0.63
N TYR A 64 -6.66 1.42 0.50
CA TYR A 64 -5.62 2.40 0.60
C TYR A 64 -4.54 1.88 1.55
N CYS A 65 -3.37 1.59 1.02
CA CYS A 65 -2.28 1.04 1.80
C CYS A 65 -1.16 2.07 1.94
N HIS A 66 -0.80 2.38 3.17
CA HIS A 66 0.31 3.26 3.51
C HIS A 66 1.54 2.42 3.83
N TYR A 67 2.57 2.60 3.01
CA TYR A 67 3.89 2.03 3.19
C TYR A 67 4.94 3.11 3.41
N ARG A 68 6.06 2.71 3.98
CA ARG A 68 7.22 3.56 4.16
C ARG A 68 8.43 2.83 3.60
N ALA A 69 9.09 3.44 2.63
CA ALA A 69 10.19 2.80 1.91
C ALA A 69 11.33 3.78 1.63
N GLU A 70 12.51 3.27 1.33
CA GLU A 70 13.66 4.11 0.96
C GLU A 70 13.48 4.83 -0.40
N SER A 71 12.60 4.32 -1.28
CA SER A 71 12.34 4.89 -2.60
C SER A 71 11.03 4.36 -3.20
N GLU A 72 10.48 5.08 -4.18
CA GLU A 72 9.27 4.68 -4.93
C GLU A 72 9.47 3.33 -5.65
N GLU A 73 10.70 3.05 -6.09
CA GLU A 73 11.05 1.81 -6.79
C GLU A 73 10.74 0.57 -5.94
N VAL A 74 11.04 0.59 -4.64
CA VAL A 74 10.76 -0.51 -3.71
C VAL A 74 9.26 -0.74 -3.55
N VAL A 75 8.48 0.35 -3.49
CA VAL A 75 7.02 0.26 -3.37
C VAL A 75 6.37 -0.21 -4.67
N ARG A 76 6.94 0.16 -5.81
CA ARG A 76 6.52 -0.35 -7.12
C ARG A 76 6.83 -1.83 -7.27
N GLU A 77 8.02 -2.26 -6.87
CA GLU A 77 8.39 -3.67 -6.90
C GLU A 77 7.50 -4.50 -5.95
N HIS A 78 7.18 -3.95 -4.78
CA HIS A 78 6.21 -4.53 -3.86
C HIS A 78 4.84 -4.74 -4.51
N ALA A 79 4.34 -3.71 -5.19
CA ALA A 79 3.06 -3.76 -5.88
C ALA A 79 3.04 -4.77 -7.03
N ASP A 80 4.11 -4.82 -7.83
CA ASP A 80 4.28 -5.75 -8.93
C ASP A 80 4.31 -7.20 -8.43
N ARG A 81 5.10 -7.46 -7.38
CA ARG A 81 5.26 -8.80 -6.78
C ARG A 81 4.02 -9.29 -6.06
N ALA A 82 3.24 -8.40 -5.48
CA ALA A 82 1.95 -8.75 -4.89
C ALA A 82 0.89 -9.09 -5.96
N GLU A 83 1.15 -8.80 -7.24
CA GLU A 83 0.22 -8.97 -8.37
C GLU A 83 -1.14 -8.30 -8.09
N LEU A 84 -1.09 -7.11 -7.46
CA LEU A 84 -2.27 -6.37 -7.05
C LEU A 84 -2.49 -5.18 -7.97
N PRO A 85 -3.74 -4.92 -8.41
CA PRO A 85 -4.03 -3.76 -9.23
C PRO A 85 -3.74 -2.49 -8.41
N VAL A 86 -2.75 -1.73 -8.86
CA VAL A 86 -2.43 -0.43 -8.28
C VAL A 86 -2.92 0.66 -9.21
N THR A 87 -3.99 1.32 -8.79
CA THR A 87 -4.57 2.45 -9.53
C THR A 87 -3.64 3.66 -9.46
N ARG A 88 -3.05 3.90 -8.29
CA ARG A 88 -2.18 5.06 -8.07
C ARG A 88 -1.19 4.82 -6.93
N ILE A 89 0.04 5.26 -7.12
CA ILE A 89 1.06 5.36 -6.06
C ILE A 89 1.39 6.84 -5.93
N ASP A 90 1.20 7.38 -4.73
CA ASP A 90 1.58 8.74 -4.37
C ASP A 90 2.66 8.72 -3.31
N ARG A 91 3.65 9.59 -3.46
CA ARG A 91 4.55 9.93 -2.36
C ARG A 91 3.84 10.92 -1.44
N ARG A 92 3.70 10.59 -0.15
CA ARG A 92 3.19 11.50 0.86
C ARG A 92 4.17 12.66 1.00
N GLY A 93 3.77 13.83 0.50
CA GLY A 93 4.52 15.07 0.66
C GLY A 93 4.45 15.59 2.10
N HIS A 94 4.95 16.81 2.30
CA HIS A 94 4.84 17.47 3.60
C HIS A 94 3.35 17.67 3.93
N PRO A 95 2.92 17.41 5.17
CA PRO A 95 1.56 17.73 5.58
C PRO A 95 1.35 19.22 5.35
N LEU A 96 0.32 19.57 4.58
CA LEU A 96 -0.15 20.96 4.54
C LEU A 96 -0.73 21.23 5.92
N GLU A 97 -0.02 22.02 6.74
CA GLU A 97 -0.57 22.64 7.93
C GLU A 97 -1.70 23.56 7.47
N GLY A 98 -2.93 23.06 7.49
CA GLY A 98 -4.12 23.84 7.22
C GLY A 98 -4.33 24.83 8.37
N GLU A 99 -4.27 26.11 8.05
CA GLU A 99 -4.63 27.24 8.93
C GLU A 99 -6.15 27.31 9.19
#